data_AF-A0A2X2UTJ0-F1
#
_entry.id   AF-A0A2X2UTJ0-F1
#
_cell.length_a   1.000
_cell.length_b   1.000
_cell.length_c   1.000
_cell.angle_alpha   90.00
_cell.angle_beta   90.00
_cell.angle_gamma   90.00
#
_symmetry.space_group_name_H-M   'P 1'
#
loop_
_entity.id
_entity.type
_entity.pdbx_description
1 polymer ?
#
loop_
_entity_poly.entity_id
_entity_poly.type
_entity_poly.pdbx_seq_one_letter_code
_entity_poly.pdbx_strand_id
1 'polypeptide(L)'
;MDEDELRYREEVPCYCGKQGCIETFISGTGFATDYHRLSGHPLKGNDIIRLVNEQDALAERALSRYELRLAKSLAHVVNILDPDVIVLGGGMSNVDRLYNTVPSLIKPFVFGGECETPVRKALHGDSSGVRGAAWLWPQE
;
A
#
# COMPACT_ATOMS: atom_id res chain seq x y z
N MET A 1 13.35 9.58 2.89
CA MET A 1 12.06 10.24 3.15
C MET A 1 12.21 11.70 2.81
N ASP A 2 11.19 12.31 2.21
CA ASP A 2 11.17 13.76 2.02
C ASP A 2 10.73 14.49 3.31
N GLU A 3 10.83 15.82 3.33
CA GLU A 3 10.45 16.65 4.49
C GLU A 3 9.00 16.44 4.91
N ASP A 4 8.08 16.24 3.96
CA ASP A 4 6.68 16.02 4.28
C ASP A 4 6.44 14.63 4.89
N GLU A 5 7.14 13.60 4.43
CA GLU A 5 7.13 12.27 5.03
C GLU A 5 7.69 12.28 6.46
N LEU A 6 8.72 13.09 6.75
CA LEU A 6 9.26 13.27 8.10
C LEU A 6 8.23 13.94 9.01
N ARG A 7 7.61 15.03 8.54
CA ARG A 7 6.52 15.70 9.28
C ARG A 7 5.33 14.77 9.50
N TYR A 8 4.94 13.97 8.49
CA TYR A 8 3.88 12.97 8.62
C TYR A 8 4.16 11.98 9.74
N ARG A 9 5.40 11.49 9.82
CA ARG A 9 5.82 10.54 10.85
C ARG A 9 5.68 11.11 12.27
N GLU A 10 5.90 12.41 12.46
CA GLU A 10 5.79 13.08 13.76
C GLU A 10 4.33 13.36 14.14
N GLU A 11 3.51 13.78 13.17
CA GLU A 11 2.12 14.22 13.40
C GLU A 11 1.10 13.07 13.46
N VAL A 12 1.36 11.96 12.79
CA VAL A 12 0.40 10.84 12.67
C VAL A 12 0.83 9.67 13.55
N PRO A 13 0.26 9.52 14.77
CA PRO A 13 0.61 8.44 15.67
C PRO A 13 0.11 7.09 15.14
N CYS A 14 0.90 6.03 15.34
CA CYS A 14 0.43 4.67 15.13
C CYS A 14 -0.26 4.16 16.40
N TYR A 15 -1.30 3.33 16.24
CA TYR A 15 -2.00 2.71 17.38
C TYR A 15 -1.09 1.79 18.21
N CYS A 16 0.02 1.31 17.64
CA CYS A 16 1.00 0.51 18.36
C CYS A 16 1.90 1.34 19.32
N GLY A 17 1.70 2.66 19.38
CA GLY A 17 2.47 3.59 20.22
C GLY A 17 3.81 4.03 19.64
N LYS A 18 4.19 3.54 18.44
CA LYS A 18 5.39 3.97 17.71
C LYS A 18 5.06 5.04 16.68
N GLN A 19 6.12 5.68 16.17
CA GLN A 19 6.04 6.66 15.09
C GLN A 19 6.57 6.09 13.78
N GLY A 20 5.96 6.49 12.66
CA GLY A 20 6.46 6.15 11.33
C GLY A 20 6.28 4.67 10.94
N CYS A 21 5.31 3.97 11.53
CA CYS A 21 4.95 2.63 11.06
C CYS A 21 4.41 2.70 9.64
N ILE A 22 4.87 1.81 8.75
CA ILE A 22 4.44 1.71 7.36
C ILE A 22 2.90 1.71 7.23
N GLU A 23 2.21 1.07 8.17
CA GLU A 23 0.75 1.02 8.24
C GLU A 23 0.07 2.39 8.28
N THR A 24 0.67 3.41 8.91
CA THR A 24 0.08 4.76 8.94
C THR A 24 0.14 5.44 7.57
N PHE A 25 0.94 4.92 6.64
CA PHE A 25 1.12 5.45 5.29
C PHE A 25 0.33 4.68 4.23
N ILE A 26 0.37 3.34 4.27
CA ILE A 26 -0.10 2.48 3.16
C ILE A 26 -1.31 1.60 3.53
N SER A 27 -1.95 1.83 4.67
CA SER A 27 -3.28 1.27 4.94
C SER A 27 -4.37 2.09 4.26
N GLY A 28 -5.59 1.57 4.19
CA GLY A 28 -6.75 2.34 3.70
C GLY A 28 -7.05 3.57 4.58
N THR A 29 -6.82 3.48 5.89
CA THR A 29 -6.95 4.62 6.82
C THR A 29 -5.79 5.60 6.68
N GLY A 30 -4.57 5.12 6.43
CA GLY A 30 -3.42 5.95 6.08
C GLY A 30 -3.64 6.74 4.79
N PHE A 31 -4.17 6.10 3.76
CA PHE A 31 -4.57 6.76 2.51
C PHE A 31 -5.60 7.86 2.72
N ALA A 32 -6.67 7.57 3.48
CA ALA A 32 -7.69 8.56 3.82
C ALA A 32 -7.13 9.72 4.66
N THR A 33 -6.21 9.43 5.58
CA THR A 33 -5.53 10.45 6.40
C THR A 33 -4.67 11.38 5.54
N ASP A 34 -3.89 10.84 4.60
CA ASP A 34 -3.07 11.66 3.71
C ASP A 34 -3.94 12.55 2.81
N TYR A 35 -5.03 12.01 2.25
CA TYR A 35 -5.99 12.82 1.50
C TYR A 35 -6.62 13.93 2.35
N HIS A 36 -7.01 13.64 3.59
CA HIS A 36 -7.57 14.65 4.48
C HIS A 36 -6.57 15.79 4.75
N ARG A 37 -5.28 15.48 4.92
CA ARG A 37 -4.23 16.48 5.09
C ARG A 37 -4.02 17.34 3.84
N LEU A 38 -4.20 16.77 2.66
CA LEU A 38 -4.08 17.49 1.38
C LEU A 38 -5.30 18.35 1.06
N SER A 39 -6.50 17.86 1.35
CA SER A 39 -7.76 18.49 0.93
C SER A 39 -8.47 19.29 2.02
N GLY A 40 -8.15 19.04 3.30
CA GLY A 40 -8.92 19.53 4.44
C GLY A 40 -10.26 18.81 4.65
N HIS A 41 -10.63 17.86 3.77
CA HIS A 41 -11.93 17.18 3.79
C HIS A 41 -11.76 15.68 4.06
N PRO A 42 -12.35 15.15 5.14
CA PRO A 42 -12.24 13.72 5.43
C PRO A 42 -13.15 12.92 4.50
N LEU A 43 -12.58 11.99 3.74
CA LEU A 43 -13.29 11.05 2.88
C LEU A 43 -12.82 9.62 3.13
N LYS A 44 -13.67 8.64 2.79
CA LYS A 44 -13.29 7.22 2.82
C LYS A 44 -12.48 6.87 1.57
N GLY A 45 -11.65 5.83 1.65
CA GLY A 45 -10.81 5.37 0.54
C GLY A 45 -11.57 5.20 -0.78
N ASN A 46 -12.75 4.54 -0.76
CA ASN A 46 -13.55 4.34 -1.96
C ASN A 46 -14.05 5.65 -2.60
N ASP A 47 -14.42 6.65 -1.78
CA ASP A 47 -14.83 7.96 -2.28
C ASP A 47 -13.65 8.71 -2.89
N ILE A 48 -12.47 8.61 -2.30
CA ILE A 48 -11.24 9.21 -2.85
C ILE A 48 -10.87 8.54 -4.18
N ILE A 49 -10.98 7.22 -4.29
CA ILE A 49 -10.73 6.50 -5.55
C ILE A 49 -11.75 6.89 -6.63
N ARG A 50 -13.01 7.19 -6.27
CA ARG A 50 -13.96 7.78 -7.23
C ARG A 50 -13.46 9.13 -7.73
N LEU A 51 -12.97 10.00 -6.86
CA LEU A 51 -12.39 11.29 -7.25
C LEU A 51 -11.14 11.15 -8.14
N VAL A 52 -10.31 10.13 -7.90
CA VAL A 52 -9.19 9.80 -8.81
C VAL A 52 -9.71 9.49 -10.22
N ASN A 53 -10.77 8.70 -10.34
CA ASN A 53 -11.37 8.38 -11.64
C ASN A 53 -12.01 9.61 -12.32
N GLU A 54 -12.43 10.60 -11.53
CA GLU A 54 -12.91 11.91 -11.97
C GLU A 54 -11.77 12.92 -12.21
N GLN A 55 -10.50 12.50 -12.10
CA GLN A 55 -9.29 13.31 -12.33
C GLN A 55 -9.13 14.49 -11.35
N ASP A 56 -9.62 14.35 -10.12
CA ASP A 56 -9.35 15.31 -9.06
C ASP A 56 -7.85 15.35 -8.72
N ALA A 57 -7.26 16.54 -8.75
CA ALA A 57 -5.82 16.72 -8.59
C ALA A 57 -5.31 16.33 -7.18
N LEU A 58 -6.11 16.52 -6.14
CA LEU A 58 -5.72 16.19 -4.77
C LEU A 58 -5.83 14.68 -4.52
N ALA A 59 -6.87 14.03 -5.04
CA ALA A 59 -7.04 12.59 -4.98
C ALA A 59 -5.92 11.87 -5.77
N GLU A 60 -5.60 12.37 -6.96
CA GLU A 60 -4.50 11.86 -7.78
C GLU A 60 -3.15 11.99 -7.06
N ARG A 61 -2.91 13.13 -6.42
CA ARG A 61 -1.72 13.35 -5.59
C ARG A 61 -1.67 12.36 -4.43
N ALA A 62 -2.77 12.19 -3.69
CA ALA A 62 -2.84 11.24 -2.57
C ALA A 62 -2.53 9.81 -3.03
N LEU A 63 -3.10 9.37 -4.17
CA LEU A 63 -2.88 8.02 -4.68
C LEU A 63 -1.44 7.83 -5.18
N SER A 64 -0.89 8.81 -5.89
CA SER A 64 0.51 8.76 -6.34
C SER A 64 1.49 8.67 -5.16
N ARG A 65 1.21 9.37 -4.05
CA ARG A 65 2.01 9.26 -2.81
C ARG A 65 1.86 7.89 -2.17
N TYR A 66 0.65 7.35 -2.12
CA TYR A 66 0.38 6.00 -1.64
C TYR A 66 1.16 4.96 -2.46
N GLU A 67 1.11 5.03 -3.80
CA GLU A 67 1.81 4.13 -4.73
C GLU A 67 3.33 4.14 -4.49
N LEU A 68 3.92 5.34 -4.36
CA LEU A 68 5.35 5.48 -4.09
C LEU A 68 5.75 4.91 -2.72
N ARG A 69 4.96 5.19 -1.68
CA ARG A 69 5.22 4.67 -0.32
C ARG A 69 5.06 3.16 -0.24
N LEU A 70 4.07 2.60 -0.95
CA LEU A 70 3.89 1.17 -1.09
C LEU A 70 5.08 0.54 -1.82
N ALA A 71 5.53 1.13 -2.92
CA ALA A 71 6.68 0.65 -3.67
C ALA A 71 7.98 0.63 -2.82
N LYS A 72 8.27 1.72 -2.10
CA LYS A 72 9.40 1.76 -1.13
C LYS A 72 9.28 0.63 -0.10
N SER A 73 8.09 0.43 0.46
CA SER A 73 7.83 -0.59 1.48
C SER A 73 8.01 -2.01 0.94
N LEU A 74 7.51 -2.29 -0.27
CA LEU A 74 7.66 -3.59 -0.93
C LEU A 74 9.11 -3.85 -1.34
N ALA A 75 9.87 -2.83 -1.76
CA ALA A 75 11.28 -2.98 -2.06
C ALA A 75 12.09 -3.41 -0.83
N HIS A 76 11.74 -2.95 0.38
CA HIS A 76 12.35 -3.48 1.61
C HIS A 76 12.08 -4.98 1.78
N VAL A 77 10.85 -5.43 1.47
CA VAL A 77 10.51 -6.87 1.54
C VAL A 77 11.31 -7.66 0.50
N VAL A 78 11.40 -7.17 -0.74
CA VAL A 78 12.19 -7.79 -1.82
C VAL A 78 13.66 -7.90 -1.44
N ASN A 79 14.27 -6.81 -0.97
CA ASN A 79 15.69 -6.79 -0.59
C ASN A 79 16.04 -7.75 0.58
N ILE A 80 15.07 -8.08 1.44
CA ILE A 80 15.29 -8.94 2.62
C ILE A 80 14.94 -10.41 2.34
N LEU A 81 13.85 -10.65 1.61
CA LEU A 81 13.26 -11.99 1.46
C LEU A 81 13.37 -12.57 0.05
N ASP A 82 13.58 -11.73 -0.97
CA ASP A 82 13.58 -12.10 -2.40
C ASP A 82 12.41 -13.03 -2.80
N PRO A 83 11.14 -12.61 -2.61
CA PRO A 83 10.01 -13.51 -2.81
C PRO A 83 9.72 -13.74 -4.30
N ASP A 84 9.31 -14.97 -4.65
CA ASP A 84 8.83 -15.33 -5.99
C ASP A 84 7.53 -14.62 -6.39
N VAL A 85 6.73 -14.15 -5.43
CA VAL A 85 5.47 -13.44 -5.67
C VAL A 85 5.05 -12.61 -4.46
N ILE A 86 4.48 -11.43 -4.71
CA ILE A 86 3.85 -10.59 -3.69
C ILE A 86 2.35 -10.53 -3.98
N VAL A 87 1.54 -11.00 -3.03
CA VAL A 87 0.07 -10.96 -3.15
C VAL A 87 -0.48 -9.85 -2.24
N LEU A 88 -1.14 -8.85 -2.84
CA LEU A 88 -1.78 -7.76 -2.11
C LEU A 88 -3.20 -8.16 -1.68
N GLY A 89 -3.47 -8.01 -0.38
CA GLY A 89 -4.80 -8.20 0.22
C GLY A 89 -5.37 -6.92 0.81
N GLY A 90 -6.60 -7.02 1.33
CA GLY A 90 -7.29 -5.90 2.00
C GLY A 90 -7.94 -4.92 1.02
N GLY A 91 -8.64 -3.90 1.56
CA GLY A 91 -9.50 -3.01 0.76
C GLY A 91 -8.78 -2.28 -0.38
N MET A 92 -7.56 -1.78 -0.13
CA MET A 92 -6.78 -1.07 -1.16
C MET A 92 -6.31 -1.98 -2.30
N SER A 93 -6.23 -3.30 -2.09
CA SER A 93 -5.90 -4.25 -3.17
C SER A 93 -6.97 -4.29 -4.28
N ASN A 94 -8.14 -3.69 -4.07
CA ASN A 94 -9.17 -3.55 -5.10
C ASN A 94 -8.90 -2.42 -6.09
N VAL A 95 -7.90 -1.57 -5.85
CA VAL A 95 -7.51 -0.49 -6.77
C VAL A 95 -6.63 -1.07 -7.88
N ASP A 96 -7.23 -1.35 -9.04
CA ASP A 96 -6.56 -2.07 -10.14
C ASP A 96 -5.33 -1.32 -10.69
N ARG A 97 -5.31 0.01 -10.57
CA ARG A 97 -4.17 0.85 -10.95
C ARG A 97 -2.87 0.44 -10.26
N LEU A 98 -2.93 -0.03 -9.01
CA LEU A 98 -1.75 -0.43 -8.24
C LEU A 98 -0.95 -1.52 -8.95
N TYR A 99 -1.60 -2.43 -9.66
CA TYR A 99 -0.93 -3.53 -10.37
C TYR A 99 -0.21 -3.08 -11.65
N ASN A 100 -0.51 -1.87 -12.13
CA ASN A 100 0.14 -1.28 -13.30
C ASN A 100 1.29 -0.34 -12.90
N THR A 101 1.11 0.43 -11.83
CA THR A 101 2.04 1.49 -11.41
C THR A 101 3.10 1.00 -10.43
N VAL A 102 2.72 0.23 -9.40
CA VAL A 102 3.62 -0.16 -8.31
C VAL A 102 4.80 -1.02 -8.80
N PRO A 103 4.64 -2.00 -9.71
CA PRO A 103 5.78 -2.82 -10.16
C PRO A 103 6.94 -2.02 -10.76
N SER A 104 6.66 -0.95 -11.52
CA SER A 104 7.71 -0.10 -12.08
C SER A 104 8.33 0.81 -11.02
N LEU A 105 7.53 1.25 -10.04
CA LEU A 105 8.00 2.08 -8.91
C LEU A 105 8.87 1.31 -7.91
N ILE A 106 8.77 -0.02 -7.82
CA ILE A 106 9.59 -0.83 -6.90
C ILE A 106 11.05 -0.86 -7.37
N LYS A 107 11.29 -1.05 -8.68
CA LYS A 107 12.63 -1.31 -9.26
C LYS A 107 13.73 -0.35 -8.78
N PRO A 108 13.52 0.98 -8.73
CA PRO A 108 14.57 1.92 -8.30
C PRO A 108 15.01 1.77 -6.84
N PHE A 109 14.23 1.06 -6.01
CA PHE A 109 14.51 0.87 -4.58
C PHE A 109 15.06 -0.54 -4.25
N VAL A 110 15.18 -1.42 -5.25
CA VAL A 110 15.73 -2.78 -5.09
C VAL A 110 17.22 -2.77 -5.38
N PHE A 111 18.00 -3.45 -4.54
CA PHE A 111 19.44 -3.60 -4.72
C PHE A 111 19.74 -4.33 -6.03
N GLY A 112 20.56 -3.73 -6.88
CA GLY A 112 20.84 -4.25 -8.24
C GLY A 112 19.90 -3.73 -9.33
N GLY A 113 18.79 -3.07 -8.98
CA GLY A 113 17.87 -2.44 -9.95
C GLY A 113 17.00 -3.42 -10.76
N GLU A 114 17.25 -4.71 -10.63
CA GLU A 114 16.42 -5.78 -11.17
C GLU A 114 15.36 -6.17 -10.13
N CYS A 115 14.09 -6.15 -10.53
CA CYS A 115 12.99 -6.65 -9.72
C CYS A 115 11.93 -7.20 -10.66
N GLU A 116 11.90 -8.53 -10.77
CA GLU A 116 10.91 -9.26 -11.56
C GLU A 116 9.79 -9.85 -10.70
N THR A 117 9.89 -9.72 -9.37
CA THR A 117 8.89 -10.21 -8.43
C THR A 117 7.48 -9.72 -8.80
N PRO A 118 6.58 -10.62 -9.22
CA PRO A 118 5.23 -10.26 -9.61
C PRO A 118 4.41 -9.78 -8.42
N VAL A 119 3.79 -8.61 -8.58
CA VAL A 119 2.72 -8.14 -7.67
C VAL A 119 1.38 -8.63 -8.21
N ARG A 120 0.56 -9.27 -7.37
CA ARG A 120 -0.71 -9.91 -7.74
C ARG A 120 -1.83 -9.56 -6.78
N LYS A 121 -3.06 -9.58 -7.28
CA LYS A 121 -4.29 -9.40 -6.49
C LYS A 121 -4.63 -10.69 -5.76
N ALA A 122 -5.03 -10.61 -4.49
CA ALA A 122 -5.55 -11.76 -3.77
C ALA A 122 -6.84 -12.29 -4.42
N LEU A 123 -6.96 -13.62 -4.55
CA LEU A 123 -8.09 -14.27 -5.24
C LEU A 123 -9.24 -14.66 -4.32
N HIS A 124 -8.98 -14.85 -3.03
CA HIS A 124 -9.92 -15.52 -2.12
C HIS A 124 -10.63 -14.57 -1.15
N GLY A 125 -10.33 -13.27 -1.20
CA GLY A 125 -11.03 -12.22 -0.44
C GLY A 125 -11.30 -12.61 1.01
N ASP A 126 -12.55 -12.46 1.43
CA ASP A 126 -13.03 -12.75 2.79
C ASP A 126 -12.87 -14.23 3.20
N SER A 127 -12.81 -15.14 2.22
CA SER A 127 -12.59 -16.57 2.47
C SER A 127 -11.11 -16.93 2.67
N SER A 128 -10.18 -15.98 2.50
CA SER A 128 -8.73 -16.24 2.64
C SER A 128 -8.37 -16.74 4.04
N GLY A 129 -9.00 -16.20 5.09
CA GLY A 129 -8.73 -16.57 6.47
C GLY A 129 -9.09 -18.03 6.78
N VAL A 130 -10.31 -18.46 6.46
CA VAL A 130 -10.77 -19.84 6.70
C VAL A 130 -10.02 -20.86 5.83
N ARG A 131 -9.70 -20.50 4.58
CA ARG A 131 -8.90 -21.36 3.68
C ARG A 131 -7.48 -21.54 4.21
N GLY A 132 -6.84 -20.46 4.63
CA GLY A 132 -5.51 -20.50 5.24
C GLY A 132 -5.51 -21.36 6.50
N ALA A 133 -6.50 -21.19 7.38
CA ALA A 133 -6.64 -21.99 8.59
C ALA A 133 -6.78 -23.49 8.29
N ALA A 134 -7.57 -23.86 7.29
CA ALA A 134 -7.71 -25.25 6.86
C ALA A 134 -6.41 -25.83 6.27
N TRP A 135 -5.60 -25.02 5.59
CA TRP A 135 -4.32 -25.43 4.99
C TRP A 135 -3.13 -25.47 5.95
N LEU A 136 -3.27 -24.96 7.18
CA LEU A 136 -2.20 -25.07 8.19
C LEU A 136 -1.98 -26.52 8.63
N TRP A 137 -2.98 -27.39 8.48
CA TRP A 137 -2.86 -28.81 8.83
C TRP A 137 -2.45 -29.63 7.61
N PRO A 138 -1.46 -30.55 7.74
CA PRO A 138 -1.11 -31.47 6.66
C PRO A 138 -2.33 -32.30 6.27
N GLN A 139 -2.52 -32.51 4.97
CA GLN A 139 -3.38 -33.60 4.50
C GLN A 139 -2.63 -34.91 4.80
N GLU A 140 -3.24 -35.78 5.58
CA GLU A 140 -2.75 -37.16 5.80
C GLU A 140 -2.63 -37.93 4.49
#